data_AF-A0A3L7PGV8-F1
#
_entry.id   AF-A0A3L7PGV8-F1
#
_cell.length_a   1.000
_cell.length_b   1.000
_cell.length_c   1.000
_cell.angle_alpha   90.00
_cell.angle_beta   90.00
_cell.angle_gamma   90.00
#
_symmetry.space_group_name_H-M   'P 1'
#
loop_
_entity.id
_entity.type
_entity.pdbx_description
1 polymer ?
#
loop_
_entity_poly.entity_id
_entity_poly.type
_entity_poly.pdbx_seq_one_letter_code
_entity_poly.pdbx_strand_id
1 'polypeptide(L)'
;MLSTALTSLFRHACLAVFCLATVAGIAIAAGDQPRRTGGAAKPRVAAAPAVMPAAAQPPAPKKPVLLPGTGSLVKNVVDDFEDEKWSWRYNHPKSSEEQDKRMRGPLGKSTNGRWFEGPKRGTPDVVKRVDLPAPGLEGSEHGLLVATLHGGIPNRATHQMQQDDLIYNLSKF
;
A
#
# COMPACT_ATOMS: atom_id res chain seq x y z
N MET A 1 32.85 52.92 16.31
CA MET A 1 33.56 53.01 15.02
C MET A 1 34.52 51.83 14.99
N LEU A 2 34.43 50.77 14.18
CA LEU A 2 33.88 50.48 12.86
C LEU A 2 33.38 49.00 12.91
N SER A 3 32.15 48.71 12.52
CA SER A 3 31.77 48.26 11.16
C SER A 3 31.76 46.73 11.00
N THR A 4 30.54 46.18 11.08
CA THR A 4 29.97 45.21 10.12
C THR A 4 30.92 44.65 9.06
N ALA A 5 31.38 43.42 9.27
CA ALA A 5 31.99 42.58 8.23
C ALA A 5 31.98 41.11 8.66
N LEU A 6 30.81 40.51 8.84
CA LEU A 6 30.69 39.04 8.90
C LEU A 6 29.32 38.55 8.43
N THR A 7 28.84 39.17 7.36
CA THR A 7 27.83 38.64 6.45
C THR A 7 28.48 38.57 5.08
N SER A 8 28.31 37.46 4.35
CA SER A 8 28.56 37.32 2.90
C SER A 8 29.85 36.65 2.38
N LEU A 9 30.48 35.71 3.09
CA LEU A 9 31.47 34.83 2.44
C LEU A 9 31.53 33.46 3.13
N PHE A 10 30.60 32.55 2.82
CA PHE A 10 30.82 31.09 2.78
C PHE A 10 29.56 30.43 2.21
N ARG A 11 29.13 30.95 1.05
CA ARG A 11 28.11 30.37 0.17
C ARG A 11 28.75 29.50 -0.94
N HIS A 12 30.02 29.15 -0.81
CA HIS A 12 30.86 28.57 -1.86
C HIS A 12 31.83 27.51 -1.32
N ALA A 13 31.31 26.44 -0.71
CA ALA A 13 32.13 25.27 -0.35
C ALA A 13 31.24 24.02 -0.24
N CYS A 14 30.80 23.51 -1.38
CA CYS A 14 30.55 22.09 -1.69
C CYS A 14 29.87 21.97 -3.07
N LEU A 15 30.44 22.66 -4.06
CA LEU A 15 30.12 22.51 -5.47
C LEU A 15 31.41 22.08 -6.18
N ALA A 16 31.79 20.83 -6.02
CA ALA A 16 32.81 20.16 -6.83
C ALA A 16 32.75 18.66 -6.53
N VAL A 17 33.02 17.84 -7.55
CA VAL A 17 32.95 16.37 -7.56
C VAL A 17 31.56 15.79 -7.86
N PHE A 18 31.02 16.17 -9.02
CA PHE A 18 30.22 15.25 -9.84
C PHE A 18 30.71 15.34 -11.29
N CYS A 19 31.67 14.47 -11.63
CA CYS A 19 32.15 14.25 -13.00
C CYS A 19 32.41 12.75 -13.19
N LEU A 20 31.47 12.07 -13.86
CA LEU A 20 31.72 11.09 -14.94
C LEU A 20 30.35 10.76 -15.56
N ALA A 21 30.02 11.42 -16.67
CA ALA A 21 29.99 10.83 -18.03
C ALA A 21 28.63 10.14 -18.33
N THR A 22 27.65 10.85 -18.93
CA THR A 22 27.36 10.98 -20.40
C THR A 22 26.63 9.74 -20.94
N VAL A 23 25.52 9.77 -21.70
CA VAL A 23 25.10 10.61 -22.85
C VAL A 23 23.56 10.54 -22.90
N ALA A 24 22.83 11.64 -22.65
CA ALA A 24 22.20 12.54 -23.64
C ALA A 24 21.28 11.86 -24.68
N GLY A 25 19.96 12.04 -24.50
CA GLY A 25 18.95 11.77 -25.52
C GLY A 25 17.79 12.76 -25.39
N ILE A 26 17.90 13.92 -26.04
CA ILE A 26 16.77 14.83 -26.31
C ILE A 26 16.85 15.32 -27.76
N ALA A 27 15.82 14.93 -28.53
CA ALA A 27 15.07 15.62 -29.59
C ALA A 27 15.78 16.20 -30.83
N ILE A 28 15.18 16.04 -32.02
CA ILE A 28 14.27 16.99 -32.70
C ILE A 28 13.99 16.48 -34.14
N ALA A 29 12.84 16.92 -34.64
CA ALA A 29 12.11 16.62 -35.87
C ALA A 29 12.82 16.80 -37.25
N ALA A 30 12.16 16.16 -38.23
CA ALA A 30 11.86 16.58 -39.61
C ALA A 30 12.99 17.15 -40.50
N GLY A 31 13.20 16.47 -41.64
CA GLY A 31 13.99 17.02 -42.75
C GLY A 31 14.01 16.08 -43.97
N ASP A 32 13.24 16.48 -44.97
CA ASP A 32 13.06 15.93 -46.33
C ASP A 32 14.37 15.82 -47.15
N GLN A 33 14.53 14.77 -47.97
CA GLN A 33 15.40 14.70 -49.17
C GLN A 33 15.32 13.32 -49.92
N PRO A 34 15.73 13.22 -51.21
CA PRO A 34 14.79 12.96 -52.32
C PRO A 34 14.93 11.58 -53.01
N ARG A 35 13.96 11.30 -53.91
CA ARG A 35 14.00 10.20 -54.89
C ARG A 35 15.32 10.15 -55.66
N ARG A 36 15.95 8.98 -55.69
CA ARG A 36 16.77 8.51 -56.81
C ARG A 36 16.27 7.17 -57.30
N THR A 37 15.95 7.18 -58.58
CA THR A 37 15.58 6.08 -59.46
C THR A 37 16.76 5.16 -59.75
N GLY A 38 16.49 3.87 -59.93
CA GLY A 38 17.28 3.05 -60.85
C GLY A 38 17.55 1.62 -60.38
N GLY A 39 17.11 0.65 -61.21
CA GLY A 39 17.83 -0.60 -61.39
C GLY A 39 17.23 -1.83 -60.73
N ALA A 40 16.30 -2.49 -61.43
CA ALA A 40 15.85 -3.83 -61.12
C ALA A 40 16.97 -4.87 -61.28
N ALA A 41 17.26 -5.62 -60.22
CA ALA A 41 17.94 -6.91 -60.28
C ALA A 41 17.09 -7.93 -59.50
N LYS A 42 16.71 -9.03 -60.17
CA LYS A 42 15.87 -10.11 -59.63
C LYS A 42 16.48 -10.70 -58.35
N PRO A 43 15.71 -10.93 -57.28
CA PRO A 43 16.23 -11.59 -56.09
C PRO A 43 16.41 -13.09 -56.37
N ARG A 44 17.63 -13.59 -56.14
CA ARG A 44 17.93 -15.01 -55.97
C ARG A 44 17.39 -15.40 -54.59
N VAL A 45 16.38 -16.27 -54.56
CA VAL A 45 15.76 -16.77 -53.33
C VAL A 45 16.85 -17.53 -52.54
N ALA A 46 17.34 -16.92 -51.46
CA ALA A 46 18.13 -17.61 -50.46
C ALA A 46 17.16 -18.27 -49.47
N ALA A 47 17.24 -19.58 -49.32
CA ALA A 47 16.42 -20.33 -48.38
C ALA A 47 16.66 -19.84 -46.95
N ALA A 48 15.58 -19.50 -46.23
CA ALA A 48 15.63 -19.11 -44.83
C ALA A 48 16.10 -20.29 -43.96
N PRO A 49 16.90 -20.06 -42.90
CA PRO A 49 17.24 -21.11 -41.96
C PRO A 49 16.00 -21.53 -41.16
N ALA A 50 15.79 -22.84 -41.05
CA ALA A 50 14.69 -23.42 -40.28
C ALA A 50 14.81 -23.02 -38.81
N VAL A 51 13.80 -22.32 -38.29
CA VAL A 51 13.66 -22.02 -36.86
C VAL A 51 13.27 -23.33 -36.17
N MET A 52 14.14 -23.85 -35.31
CA MET A 52 13.80 -24.99 -34.46
C MET A 52 12.67 -24.59 -33.48
N PRO A 53 11.68 -25.45 -33.21
CA PRO A 53 10.67 -25.16 -32.22
C PRO A 53 11.31 -25.13 -30.83
N ALA A 54 11.11 -24.03 -30.10
CA ALA A 54 11.47 -23.94 -28.70
C ALA A 54 10.72 -25.05 -27.93
N ALA A 55 11.46 -25.85 -27.15
CA ALA A 55 10.88 -26.85 -26.29
C ALA A 55 9.89 -26.19 -25.32
N ALA A 56 8.64 -26.62 -25.33
CA ALA A 56 7.61 -26.15 -24.43
C ALA A 56 8.05 -26.44 -22.99
N GLN A 57 8.20 -25.39 -22.17
CA GLN A 57 8.41 -25.55 -20.74
C GLN A 57 7.22 -26.33 -20.14
N PRO A 58 7.47 -27.28 -19.22
CA PRO A 58 6.41 -28.00 -18.54
C PRO A 58 5.43 -27.00 -17.90
N PRO A 59 4.11 -27.24 -17.99
CA PRO A 59 3.13 -26.36 -17.37
C PRO A 59 3.44 -26.25 -15.87
N ALA A 60 3.48 -25.02 -15.37
CA ALA A 60 3.66 -24.76 -13.94
C ALA A 60 2.67 -25.58 -13.11
N PRO A 61 3.07 -26.14 -11.96
CA PRO A 61 2.19 -26.95 -11.14
C PRO A 61 0.94 -26.16 -10.78
N LYS A 62 -0.23 -26.74 -11.08
CA LYS A 62 -1.53 -26.16 -10.68
C LYS A 62 -1.51 -25.98 -9.16
N LYS A 63 -1.66 -24.74 -8.70
CA LYS A 63 -1.76 -24.46 -7.26
C LYS A 63 -2.84 -25.38 -6.68
N PRO A 64 -2.58 -26.07 -5.56
CA PRO A 64 -3.54 -26.98 -4.98
C PRO A 64 -4.85 -26.24 -4.71
N VAL A 65 -5.97 -26.90 -5.01
CA VAL A 65 -7.29 -26.37 -4.71
C VAL A 65 -7.38 -26.26 -3.19
N LEU A 66 -7.52 -25.04 -2.69
CA LEU A 66 -7.68 -24.78 -1.27
C LEU A 66 -9.05 -25.32 -0.84
N LEU A 67 -9.05 -26.41 -0.10
CA LEU A 67 -10.27 -26.96 0.49
C LEU A 67 -10.61 -26.16 1.74
N PRO A 68 -11.87 -25.73 1.94
CA PRO A 68 -12.27 -25.06 3.17
C PRO A 68 -12.01 -26.00 4.36
N GLY A 69 -11.42 -25.46 5.43
CA GLY A 69 -11.09 -26.23 6.64
C GLY A 69 -9.70 -26.90 6.66
N THR A 70 -8.93 -26.89 5.57
CA THR A 70 -7.54 -27.44 5.56
C THR A 70 -6.47 -26.41 5.93
N GLY A 71 -6.84 -25.33 6.62
CA GLY A 71 -5.91 -24.29 7.08
C GLY A 71 -5.19 -24.70 8.37
N SER A 72 -3.96 -24.24 8.55
CA SER A 72 -3.25 -24.33 9.83
C SER A 72 -3.30 -23.01 10.59
N LEU A 73 -3.39 -23.07 11.91
CA LEU A 73 -3.35 -21.90 12.77
C LEU A 73 -1.93 -21.32 12.81
N VAL A 74 -1.78 -20.06 12.41
CA VAL A 74 -0.53 -19.32 12.57
C VAL A 74 -0.52 -18.67 13.95
N LYS A 75 0.20 -19.29 14.89
CA LYS A 75 0.13 -19.00 16.34
C LYS A 75 0.34 -17.53 16.73
N ASN A 76 1.07 -16.74 15.94
CA ASN A 76 1.40 -15.36 16.31
C ASN A 76 0.48 -14.30 15.66
N VAL A 77 -0.44 -14.72 14.78
CA VAL A 77 -1.24 -13.83 13.91
C VAL A 77 -2.72 -13.81 14.32
N VAL A 78 -3.04 -14.35 15.49
CA VAL A 78 -4.41 -14.42 16.00
C VAL A 78 -4.57 -13.62 17.28
N ASP A 79 -5.71 -12.95 17.43
CA ASP A 79 -6.16 -12.29 18.65
C ASP A 79 -7.40 -13.03 19.15
N ASP A 80 -7.35 -13.56 20.37
CA ASP A 80 -8.40 -14.39 20.97
C ASP A 80 -9.40 -13.58 21.81
N PHE A 81 -9.05 -12.33 22.15
CA PHE A 81 -9.85 -11.43 23.00
C PHE A 81 -10.12 -11.95 24.42
N GLU A 82 -9.38 -12.97 24.84
CA GLU A 82 -9.52 -13.57 26.17
C GLU A 82 -8.70 -12.81 27.24
N ASP A 83 -7.76 -11.95 26.83
CA ASP A 83 -7.01 -11.10 27.76
C ASP A 83 -7.90 -10.02 28.39
N GLU A 84 -8.00 -10.03 29.73
CA GLU A 84 -8.73 -9.02 30.50
C GLU A 84 -8.25 -7.59 30.26
N LYS A 85 -6.96 -7.42 29.95
CA LYS A 85 -6.33 -6.11 29.67
C LYS A 85 -6.59 -5.64 28.24
N TRP A 86 -7.25 -6.45 27.42
CA TRP A 86 -7.65 -6.06 26.09
C TRP A 86 -8.65 -4.90 26.18
N SER A 87 -8.29 -3.76 25.58
CA SER A 87 -9.19 -2.63 25.42
C SER A 87 -8.82 -1.83 24.17
N TRP A 88 -9.82 -1.11 23.64
CA TRP A 88 -9.62 -0.18 22.56
C TRP A 88 -9.33 1.22 23.10
N ARG A 89 -8.23 1.83 22.65
CA ARG A 89 -7.90 3.22 22.95
C ARG A 89 -8.41 4.10 21.83
N TYR A 90 -9.52 4.77 22.10
CA TYR A 90 -10.06 5.80 21.22
C TYR A 90 -9.17 7.04 21.23
N ASN A 91 -8.77 7.48 20.03
CA ASN A 91 -8.13 8.76 19.83
C ASN A 91 -9.00 9.57 18.88
N HIS A 92 -9.94 10.33 19.44
CA HIS A 92 -10.84 11.18 18.67
C HIS A 92 -10.25 12.57 18.45
N PRO A 93 -10.60 13.25 17.34
CA PRO A 93 -11.58 12.85 16.31
C PRO A 93 -11.07 11.79 15.32
N LYS A 94 -11.95 10.89 14.86
CA LYS A 94 -11.61 9.83 13.90
C LYS A 94 -11.14 10.40 12.55
N SER A 95 -10.28 9.70 11.85
CA SER A 95 -9.79 10.15 10.54
C SER A 95 -10.87 10.05 9.45
N SER A 96 -10.84 10.96 8.48
CA SER A 96 -11.79 10.99 7.35
C SER A 96 -11.12 11.51 6.07
N GLU A 97 -9.83 11.21 5.90
CA GLU A 97 -9.01 11.70 4.79
C GLU A 97 -9.61 11.39 3.42
N GLU A 98 -10.26 10.24 3.27
CA GLU A 98 -10.93 9.89 2.01
C GLU A 98 -12.04 10.91 1.66
N GLN A 99 -12.80 11.35 2.66
CA GLN A 99 -13.98 12.20 2.52
C GLN A 99 -13.64 13.70 2.50
N ASP A 100 -12.74 14.15 3.38
CA ASP A 100 -12.45 15.59 3.57
C ASP A 100 -10.97 15.96 3.45
N LYS A 101 -10.13 15.05 2.95
CA LYS A 101 -8.69 15.23 2.74
C LYS A 101 -7.92 15.61 3.99
N ARG A 102 -8.49 15.33 5.17
CA ARG A 102 -7.88 15.63 6.46
C ARG A 102 -7.64 14.35 7.25
N MET A 103 -6.37 13.96 7.28
CA MET A 103 -5.87 12.94 8.20
C MET A 103 -5.92 13.50 9.63
N ARG A 104 -6.62 12.80 10.53
CA ARG A 104 -6.69 13.17 11.95
C ARG A 104 -5.93 12.13 12.75
N GLY A 105 -4.84 12.58 13.37
CA GLY A 105 -4.06 11.79 14.32
C GLY A 105 -4.12 12.41 15.71
N PRO A 106 -3.76 11.66 16.77
CA PRO A 106 -3.30 10.27 16.76
C PRO A 106 -4.42 9.26 16.42
N LEU A 107 -4.06 8.10 15.85
CA LEU A 107 -5.00 7.04 15.47
C LEU A 107 -5.36 6.15 16.66
N GLY A 108 -6.59 5.65 16.69
CA GLY A 108 -7.04 4.64 17.64
C GLY A 108 -6.28 3.31 17.50
N LYS A 109 -6.11 2.60 18.62
CA LYS A 109 -5.44 1.29 18.63
C LYS A 109 -5.86 0.45 19.83
N SER A 110 -5.74 -0.86 19.67
CA SER A 110 -5.86 -1.84 20.77
C SER A 110 -4.68 -1.75 21.75
N THR A 111 -4.88 -2.17 22.99
CA THR A 111 -3.82 -2.24 24.02
C THR A 111 -2.72 -3.23 23.67
N ASN A 112 -3.06 -4.37 23.06
CA ASN A 112 -2.08 -5.34 22.56
C ASN A 112 -1.42 -4.86 21.25
N GLY A 113 -1.87 -3.76 20.65
CA GLY A 113 -1.35 -3.16 19.43
C GLY A 113 -1.45 -4.04 18.19
N ARG A 114 -2.41 -4.97 18.15
CA ARG A 114 -2.71 -5.80 16.97
C ARG A 114 -3.75 -5.13 16.07
N TRP A 115 -4.73 -4.46 16.66
CA TRP A 115 -5.73 -3.68 15.95
C TRP A 115 -5.41 -2.19 15.96
N PHE A 116 -5.65 -1.50 14.84
CA PHE A 116 -5.47 -0.06 14.70
C PHE A 116 -6.49 0.56 13.74
N GLU A 117 -6.74 1.85 13.93
CA GLU A 117 -7.63 2.66 13.10
C GLU A 117 -7.03 2.90 11.72
N GLY A 118 -7.86 2.83 10.69
CA GLY A 118 -7.46 3.20 9.34
C GLY A 118 -7.24 4.71 9.19
N PRO A 119 -6.07 5.18 8.73
CA PRO A 119 -5.82 6.62 8.56
C PRO A 119 -6.73 7.29 7.53
N LYS A 120 -7.34 6.51 6.62
CA LYS A 120 -8.20 7.03 5.54
C LYS A 120 -9.66 7.20 5.96
N ARG A 121 -10.22 6.18 6.61
CA ARG A 121 -11.68 6.03 6.84
C ARG A 121 -12.07 6.00 8.31
N GLY A 122 -11.12 6.10 9.23
CA GLY A 122 -11.38 6.30 10.65
C GLY A 122 -11.85 5.06 11.39
N THR A 123 -12.00 5.18 12.71
CA THR A 123 -12.43 4.08 13.60
C THR A 123 -13.95 3.95 13.65
N PRO A 124 -14.48 2.72 13.87
CA PRO A 124 -15.87 2.52 14.27
C PRO A 124 -16.19 3.26 15.59
N ASP A 125 -17.48 3.54 15.80
CA ASP A 125 -17.96 4.26 17.00
C ASP A 125 -17.80 3.40 18.27
N VAL A 126 -18.13 2.10 18.16
CA VAL A 126 -18.01 1.12 19.24
C VAL A 126 -17.02 0.04 18.80
N VAL A 127 -15.95 -0.11 19.58
CA VAL A 127 -14.97 -1.19 19.48
C VAL A 127 -14.70 -1.64 20.92
N LYS A 128 -15.31 -2.76 21.33
CA LYS A 128 -15.30 -3.18 22.74
C LYS A 128 -15.23 -4.70 22.85
N ARG A 129 -14.43 -5.19 23.80
CA ARG A 129 -14.49 -6.59 24.25
C ARG A 129 -15.77 -6.81 25.07
N VAL A 130 -16.54 -7.81 24.68
CA VAL A 130 -17.82 -8.16 25.31
C VAL A 130 -17.83 -9.64 25.63
N ASP A 131 -18.56 -10.00 26.68
CA ASP A 131 -18.83 -11.40 27.00
C ASP A 131 -19.75 -11.99 25.92
N LEU A 132 -19.49 -13.23 25.53
CA LEU A 132 -20.33 -13.91 24.56
C LEU A 132 -21.66 -14.32 25.21
N PRO A 133 -22.81 -14.07 24.56
CA PRO A 133 -24.13 -14.39 25.12
C PRO A 133 -24.40 -15.90 25.26
N ALA A 134 -23.60 -16.74 24.59
CA ALA A 134 -23.57 -18.19 24.75
C ALA A 134 -22.12 -18.65 24.60
N PRO A 135 -21.68 -19.72 25.29
CA PRO A 135 -20.33 -20.25 25.11
C PRO A 135 -20.16 -20.62 23.63
N GLY A 136 -19.18 -19.99 22.99
CA GLY A 136 -18.91 -20.17 21.58
C GLY A 136 -18.15 -21.47 21.32
N LEU A 137 -17.02 -21.36 20.62
CA LEU A 137 -16.06 -22.46 20.57
C LEU A 137 -15.58 -22.79 22.00
N GLU A 138 -15.19 -24.04 22.26
CA GLU A 138 -14.59 -24.41 23.55
C GLU A 138 -13.38 -23.50 23.86
N GLY A 139 -13.40 -22.86 25.03
CA GLY A 139 -12.38 -21.91 25.45
C GLY A 139 -12.56 -20.47 24.92
N SER A 140 -13.70 -20.14 24.28
CA SER A 140 -14.03 -18.78 23.86
C SER A 140 -15.17 -18.22 24.71
N GLU A 141 -14.83 -17.30 25.61
CA GLU A 141 -15.78 -16.62 26.50
C GLU A 141 -16.03 -15.18 26.06
N HIS A 142 -15.11 -14.62 25.27
CA HIS A 142 -15.13 -13.21 24.89
C HIS A 142 -15.12 -13.01 23.39
N GLY A 143 -15.63 -11.86 22.97
CA GLY A 143 -15.69 -11.45 21.57
C GLY A 143 -15.49 -9.96 21.39
N LEU A 144 -15.28 -9.57 20.13
CA LEU A 144 -15.15 -8.17 19.76
C LEU A 144 -16.49 -7.64 19.22
N LEU A 145 -17.09 -6.70 19.95
CA LEU A 145 -18.20 -5.89 19.45
C LEU A 145 -17.65 -4.74 18.60
N VAL A 146 -18.09 -4.68 17.35
CA VAL A 146 -17.85 -3.56 16.44
C VAL A 146 -19.19 -3.00 15.97
N ALA A 147 -19.42 -1.71 16.17
CA ALA A 147 -20.60 -1.03 15.66
C ALA A 147 -20.31 0.42 15.29
N THR A 148 -20.96 0.88 14.23
CA THR A 148 -20.94 2.28 13.77
C THR A 148 -22.38 2.70 13.51
N LEU A 149 -22.77 3.86 14.04
CA LEU A 149 -24.01 4.52 13.68
C LEU A 149 -23.76 5.54 12.55
N HIS A 150 -22.73 6.37 12.67
CA HIS A 150 -22.41 7.42 11.70
C HIS A 150 -20.97 7.29 11.19
N GLY A 151 -20.81 6.63 10.03
CA GLY A 151 -19.54 6.47 9.34
C GLY A 151 -19.03 7.75 8.67
N GLY A 152 -17.71 7.88 8.50
CA GLY A 152 -17.09 8.95 7.73
C GLY A 152 -16.74 10.22 8.52
N ILE A 153 -17.22 11.40 8.10
CA ILE A 153 -16.77 12.68 8.70
C ILE A 153 -17.28 12.82 10.15
N PRO A 154 -16.41 13.05 11.15
CA PRO A 154 -16.82 13.26 12.54
C PRO A 154 -17.85 14.40 12.69
N ASN A 155 -18.88 14.18 13.50
CA ASN A 155 -19.94 15.15 13.80
C ASN A 155 -20.72 15.65 12.58
N ARG A 156 -20.80 14.87 11.50
CA ARG A 156 -21.51 15.25 10.27
C ARG A 156 -22.23 14.06 9.66
N ALA A 157 -23.55 14.18 9.46
CA ALA A 157 -24.28 13.28 8.59
C ALA A 157 -24.05 13.71 7.13
N THR A 158 -23.40 12.85 6.34
CA THR A 158 -23.17 13.11 4.91
C THR A 158 -24.31 12.62 4.02
N HIS A 159 -25.20 11.77 4.56
CA HIS A 159 -26.28 11.08 3.82
C HIS A 159 -25.78 10.31 2.58
N GLN A 160 -24.52 9.90 2.61
CA GLN A 160 -23.88 9.08 1.59
C GLN A 160 -23.42 7.77 2.22
N MET A 161 -23.23 6.75 1.39
CA MET A 161 -22.61 5.51 1.84
C MET A 161 -21.15 5.80 2.21
N GLN A 162 -20.79 5.48 3.46
CA GLN A 162 -19.46 5.68 4.02
C GLN A 162 -19.01 4.38 4.67
N GLN A 163 -17.71 4.24 4.86
CA GLN A 163 -17.08 3.10 5.52
C GLN A 163 -16.18 3.61 6.64
N ASP A 164 -16.10 2.85 7.73
CA ASP A 164 -15.05 2.98 8.73
C ASP A 164 -14.10 1.76 8.62
N ASP A 165 -12.86 1.91 9.07
CA ASP A 165 -11.83 0.87 9.01
C ASP A 165 -11.35 0.43 10.39
N LEU A 166 -11.34 -0.89 10.59
CA LEU A 166 -10.64 -1.54 11.68
C LEU A 166 -9.61 -2.50 11.09
N ILE A 167 -8.32 -2.18 11.29
CA ILE A 167 -7.23 -2.89 10.60
C ILE A 167 -6.48 -3.79 11.58
N TYR A 168 -6.24 -5.03 11.15
CA TYR A 168 -5.42 -6.00 11.87
C TYR A 168 -3.97 -5.99 11.37
N ASN A 169 -3.02 -5.91 12.30
CA ASN A 169 -1.59 -5.91 12.03
C ASN A 169 -1.04 -7.34 11.97
N LEU A 170 -0.85 -7.83 10.75
CA LEU A 170 -0.25 -9.14 10.50
C LEU A 170 1.28 -9.18 10.74
N SER A 171 1.96 -8.03 10.84
CA SER A 171 3.44 -7.96 10.96
C SER A 171 3.95 -8.04 12.40
N LYS A 172 3.05 -8.03 13.38
CA LYS A 172 3.39 -8.06 14.80
C LYS A 172 3.53 -9.51 15.26
N PHE A 173 4.74 -10.06 15.08
CA PHE A 173 5.11 -11.42 15.47
C PHE A 173 5.90 -11.46 16.77
#